data_AF-A0A401PWJ2-F1
#
_entry.id   AF-A0A401PWJ2-F1
#
_cell.length_a   1.000
_cell.length_b   1.000
_cell.length_c   1.000
_cell.angle_alpha   90.00
_cell.angle_beta   90.00
_cell.angle_gamma   90.00
#
_symmetry.space_group_name_H-M   'P 1'
#
loop_
_entity.id
_entity.type
_entity.pdbx_description
1 polymer ?
#
loop_
_entity_poly.entity_id
_entity_poly.type
_entity_poly.pdbx_seq_one_letter_code
_entity_poly.pdbx_strand_id
1 'polypeptide(L)'
;LAIFIYYAVLMPQKQWITLDIGVWESPFIYRPDKRQEAWRFVSYMFVHAGVQHIIGNLVMQLVLGIPLELVHKGLRVGLVYLAGVIGGSLASSIFDPQLALVGASGGGYALMGGYFMNVLVNFRQMVPLFGVFRLAFILIIVGTDVGFALYRRFLVEGAVLRVSFVAHIAGGLAGMTIGYVVFNCYDQKLLKDPRFWASILAYFACVVFAVIFNIFLSPAS
;
A
#
# COMPACT_ATOMS: atom_id res chain seq x y z
N LEU A 1 -10.28 1.04 -11.60
CA LEU A 1 -11.09 2.04 -12.36
C LEU A 1 -12.52 1.57 -12.58
N ALA A 2 -12.77 0.42 -13.22
CA ALA A 2 -14.13 -0.09 -13.47
C ALA A 2 -15.01 -0.17 -12.21
N ILE A 3 -14.48 -0.72 -11.11
CA ILE A 3 -15.22 -0.80 -9.83
C ILE A 3 -15.59 0.60 -9.32
N PHE A 4 -14.68 1.56 -9.41
CA PHE A 4 -14.98 2.94 -8.99
C PHE A 4 -16.08 3.58 -9.87
N ILE A 5 -16.03 3.38 -11.19
CA ILE A 5 -17.07 3.88 -12.11
C ILE A 5 -18.43 3.31 -11.75
N TYR A 6 -18.51 2.00 -11.45
CA TYR A 6 -19.75 1.37 -11.00
C TYR A 6 -20.34 2.08 -9.77
N TYR A 7 -19.54 2.29 -8.72
CA TYR A 7 -20.02 2.95 -7.51
C TYR A 7 -20.31 4.46 -7.71
N ALA A 8 -19.48 5.17 -8.46
CA ALA A 8 -19.57 6.62 -8.59
C ALA A 8 -20.64 7.08 -9.60
N VAL A 9 -20.92 6.29 -10.64
CA VAL A 9 -21.77 6.68 -11.77
C VAL A 9 -23.05 5.86 -11.84
N LEU A 10 -22.98 4.54 -11.59
CA LEU A 10 -24.12 3.64 -11.79
C LEU A 10 -25.00 3.49 -10.55
N MET A 11 -24.49 3.85 -9.37
CA MET A 11 -25.27 3.90 -8.15
C MET A 11 -25.70 5.33 -7.81
N PRO A 12 -26.86 5.53 -7.15
CA PRO A 12 -27.27 6.84 -6.67
C PRO A 12 -26.22 7.43 -5.72
N GLN A 13 -25.73 8.64 -6.01
CA GLN A 13 -24.75 9.36 -5.21
C GLN A 13 -25.24 10.79 -4.95
N LYS A 14 -25.07 11.28 -3.72
CA LYS A 14 -25.29 12.70 -3.37
C LYS A 14 -24.12 13.59 -3.78
N GLN A 15 -22.91 13.04 -3.81
CA GLN A 15 -21.68 13.75 -4.14
C GLN A 15 -20.55 12.77 -4.54
N TRP A 16 -19.48 13.29 -5.13
CA TRP A 16 -18.36 12.48 -5.65
C TRP A 16 -17.03 12.68 -4.90
N ILE A 17 -16.96 13.60 -3.94
CA ILE A 17 -15.75 13.84 -3.14
C ILE A 17 -15.55 12.69 -2.14
N THR A 18 -16.63 12.26 -1.52
CA THR A 18 -16.78 11.09 -0.65
C THR A 18 -18.03 10.35 -1.10
N LEU A 19 -17.87 9.11 -1.57
CA LEU A 19 -18.98 8.27 -2.02
C LEU A 19 -19.83 7.80 -0.85
N ASP A 20 -21.12 7.59 -1.12
CA ASP A 20 -22.13 7.19 -0.15
C ASP A 20 -21.94 5.73 0.36
N ILE A 21 -22.81 5.33 1.30
CA ILE A 21 -22.80 4.03 2.02
C ILE A 21 -22.64 2.82 1.09
N GLY A 22 -23.13 2.88 -0.16
CA GLY A 22 -23.03 1.77 -1.11
C GLY A 22 -21.59 1.25 -1.33
N VAL A 23 -20.58 2.12 -1.26
CA VAL A 23 -19.17 1.70 -1.35
C VAL A 23 -18.73 0.85 -0.15
N TRP A 24 -19.27 1.14 1.04
CA TRP A 24 -18.94 0.46 2.29
C TRP A 24 -19.62 -0.90 2.45
N GLU A 25 -20.61 -1.20 1.61
CA GLU A 25 -21.23 -2.53 1.53
C GLU A 25 -20.64 -3.40 0.42
N SER A 26 -19.64 -2.91 -0.31
CA SER A 26 -19.00 -3.63 -1.41
C SER A 26 -18.39 -4.98 -0.97
N PRO A 27 -18.54 -6.04 -1.78
CA PRO A 27 -17.93 -7.34 -1.48
C PRO A 27 -16.40 -7.32 -1.56
N PHE A 28 -15.81 -6.25 -2.11
CA PHE A 28 -14.38 -6.12 -2.32
C PHE A 28 -13.66 -5.38 -1.20
N ILE A 29 -14.34 -4.64 -0.33
CA ILE A 29 -13.67 -3.91 0.73
C ILE A 29 -13.19 -4.82 1.86
N TYR A 30 -12.12 -4.42 2.55
CA TYR A 30 -11.75 -5.06 3.79
C TYR A 30 -12.72 -4.65 4.89
N ARG A 31 -13.30 -5.66 5.56
CA ARG A 31 -14.28 -5.51 6.62
C ARG A 31 -13.88 -6.37 7.81
N PRO A 32 -13.68 -5.81 9.00
CA PRO A 32 -13.27 -6.60 10.17
C PRO A 32 -14.25 -7.71 10.56
N ASP A 33 -15.55 -7.46 10.38
CA ASP A 33 -16.66 -8.40 10.60
C ASP A 33 -16.71 -9.53 9.56
N LYS A 34 -15.96 -9.40 8.46
CA LYS A 34 -15.88 -10.36 7.35
C LYS A 34 -14.47 -10.86 7.07
N ARG A 35 -13.57 -10.83 8.06
CA ARG A 35 -12.15 -11.24 7.88
C ARG A 35 -11.97 -12.71 7.44
N GLN A 36 -12.94 -13.58 7.69
CA GLN A 36 -12.99 -14.95 7.17
C GLN A 36 -13.02 -15.00 5.63
N GLU A 37 -13.49 -13.94 4.99
CA GLU A 37 -13.48 -13.77 3.54
C GLU A 37 -12.09 -13.29 3.07
N ALA A 38 -11.11 -14.21 3.04
CA ALA A 38 -9.69 -13.90 2.87
C ALA A 38 -9.35 -13.02 1.64
N TRP A 39 -10.15 -13.07 0.57
CA TRP A 39 -9.95 -12.21 -0.60
C TRP A 39 -10.03 -10.72 -0.27
N ARG A 40 -10.77 -10.33 0.79
CA ARG A 40 -10.93 -8.95 1.23
C ARG A 40 -9.64 -8.29 1.68
N PHE A 41 -8.64 -9.07 2.11
CA PHE A 41 -7.29 -8.57 2.41
C PHE A 41 -6.52 -8.11 1.17
N VAL A 42 -7.00 -8.46 -0.03
CA VAL A 42 -6.39 -8.05 -1.31
C VAL A 42 -7.34 -7.15 -2.09
N SER A 43 -8.61 -7.53 -2.23
CA SER A 43 -9.55 -6.87 -3.13
C SER A 43 -9.88 -5.43 -2.74
N TYR A 44 -9.60 -5.03 -1.50
CA TYR A 44 -9.85 -3.67 -1.02
C TYR A 44 -9.11 -2.62 -1.85
N MET A 45 -8.00 -2.99 -2.49
CA MET A 45 -7.22 -2.13 -3.37
C MET A 45 -8.01 -1.63 -4.59
N PHE A 46 -9.07 -2.32 -4.99
CA PHE A 46 -9.86 -1.95 -6.17
C PHE A 46 -10.96 -0.93 -5.89
N VAL A 47 -11.35 -0.77 -4.63
CA VAL A 47 -12.42 0.12 -4.20
C VAL A 47 -11.82 1.42 -3.69
N HIS A 48 -12.44 2.57 -3.98
CA HIS A 48 -11.95 3.86 -3.53
C HIS A 48 -13.10 4.69 -2.99
N ALA A 49 -12.82 5.46 -1.94
CA ALA A 49 -13.82 6.22 -1.19
C ALA A 49 -14.33 7.49 -1.89
N GLY A 50 -13.71 7.91 -3.01
CA GLY A 50 -14.04 9.17 -3.67
C GLY A 50 -13.10 9.52 -4.81
N VAL A 51 -13.45 10.52 -5.61
CA VAL A 51 -12.71 10.95 -6.80
C VAL A 51 -11.27 11.36 -6.45
N GLN A 52 -11.10 12.16 -5.39
CA GLN A 52 -9.76 12.55 -4.96
C GLN A 52 -8.92 11.35 -4.52
N HIS A 53 -9.54 10.37 -3.87
CA HIS A 53 -8.83 9.18 -3.38
C HIS A 53 -8.33 8.31 -4.55
N ILE A 54 -9.16 8.06 -5.58
CA ILE A 54 -8.71 7.30 -6.76
C ILE A 54 -7.70 8.06 -7.60
N ILE A 55 -7.88 9.38 -7.81
CA ILE A 55 -6.92 10.19 -8.56
C ILE A 55 -5.55 10.18 -7.87
N GLY A 56 -5.51 10.40 -6.54
CA GLY A 56 -4.27 10.34 -5.78
C GLY A 56 -3.55 8.99 -5.93
N ASN A 57 -4.27 7.88 -5.80
CA ASN A 57 -3.70 6.55 -5.99
C ASN A 57 -3.19 6.32 -7.42
N LEU A 58 -3.94 6.75 -8.44
CA LEU A 58 -3.53 6.61 -9.83
C LEU A 58 -2.26 7.43 -10.14
N VAL A 59 -2.21 8.69 -9.70
CA VAL A 59 -1.02 9.53 -9.87
C VAL A 59 0.19 8.87 -9.21
N MET A 60 0.05 8.46 -7.95
CA MET A 60 1.11 7.77 -7.20
C MET A 60 1.58 6.50 -7.90
N GLN A 61 0.64 5.66 -8.34
CA GLN A 61 0.95 4.40 -9.01
C GLN A 61 1.62 4.61 -10.35
N LEU A 62 1.23 5.61 -11.14
CA LEU A 62 1.86 5.89 -12.44
C LEU A 62 3.25 6.51 -12.25
N VAL A 63 3.37 7.49 -11.34
CA VAL A 63 4.62 8.21 -11.08
C VAL A 63 5.70 7.29 -10.50
N LEU A 64 5.35 6.38 -9.60
CA LEU A 64 6.30 5.44 -9.00
C LEU A 64 6.41 4.12 -9.79
N GLY A 65 5.28 3.61 -10.29
CA GLY A 65 5.19 2.33 -10.95
C GLY A 65 5.86 2.32 -12.32
N ILE A 66 5.56 3.29 -13.21
CA ILE A 66 6.11 3.29 -14.57
C ILE A 66 7.65 3.24 -14.56
N PRO A 67 8.38 4.10 -13.82
CA PRO A 67 9.84 4.02 -13.78
C PRO A 67 10.35 2.68 -13.26
N LEU A 68 9.72 2.11 -12.23
CA LEU A 68 10.08 0.81 -11.70
C LEU A 68 9.82 -0.31 -12.71
N GLU A 69 8.72 -0.26 -13.47
CA GLU A 69 8.38 -1.28 -14.46
C GLU A 69 9.34 -1.27 -15.65
N LEU A 70 9.77 -0.07 -16.08
CA LEU A 70 10.74 0.10 -17.15
C LEU A 70 12.10 -0.53 -16.79
N VAL A 71 12.49 -0.47 -15.51
CA VAL A 71 13.77 -1.03 -15.03
C VAL A 71 13.66 -2.49 -14.62
N HIS A 72 12.62 -2.85 -13.86
CA HIS A 72 12.51 -4.15 -13.17
C HIS A 72 11.49 -5.11 -13.78
N LYS A 73 10.74 -4.67 -14.81
CA LYS A 73 9.63 -5.41 -15.46
C LYS A 73 8.36 -5.48 -14.60
N GLY A 74 7.21 -5.46 -15.28
CA GLY A 74 5.87 -5.37 -14.68
C GLY A 74 5.60 -6.40 -13.58
N LEU A 75 5.89 -7.68 -13.81
CA LEU A 75 5.62 -8.75 -12.83
C LEU A 75 6.29 -8.49 -11.48
N ARG A 76 7.53 -7.99 -11.49
CA ARG A 76 8.32 -7.73 -10.28
C ARG A 76 7.74 -6.58 -9.47
N VAL A 77 7.39 -5.50 -10.17
CA VAL A 77 6.73 -4.34 -9.56
C VAL A 77 5.37 -4.75 -9.00
N GLY A 78 4.62 -5.58 -9.72
CA GLY A 78 3.36 -6.16 -9.26
C GLY A 78 3.50 -6.99 -7.99
N LEU A 79 4.55 -7.81 -7.84
CA LEU A 79 4.81 -8.58 -6.61
C LEU A 79 5.08 -7.67 -5.42
N VAL A 80 5.90 -6.62 -5.58
CA VAL A 80 6.17 -5.65 -4.51
C VAL A 80 4.89 -4.91 -4.12
N TYR A 81 4.11 -4.48 -5.12
CA TYR A 81 2.83 -3.82 -4.91
C TYR A 81 1.86 -4.71 -4.12
N LEU A 82 1.67 -5.96 -4.54
CA LEU A 82 0.79 -6.92 -3.86
C LEU A 82 1.28 -7.24 -2.44
N ALA A 83 2.60 -7.32 -2.23
CA ALA A 83 3.15 -7.53 -0.90
C ALA A 83 2.77 -6.41 0.07
N GLY A 84 2.75 -5.16 -0.39
CA GLY A 84 2.30 -4.04 0.43
C GLY A 84 0.78 -3.95 0.60
N VAL A 85 -0.02 -4.38 -0.38
CA VAL A 85 -1.48 -4.53 -0.22
C VAL A 85 -1.79 -5.54 0.88
N ILE A 86 -1.17 -6.73 0.82
CA ILE A 86 -1.35 -7.80 1.81
C ILE A 86 -0.79 -7.37 3.17
N GLY A 87 0.43 -6.84 3.22
CA GLY A 87 1.07 -6.40 4.46
C GLY A 87 0.31 -5.25 5.12
N GLY A 88 -0.20 -4.31 4.32
CA GLY A 88 -0.99 -3.17 4.78
C GLY A 88 -2.31 -3.60 5.43
N SER A 89 -3.09 -4.45 4.75
CA SER A 89 -4.37 -4.93 5.30
C SER A 89 -4.19 -5.82 6.52
N LEU A 90 -3.20 -6.72 6.51
CA LEU A 90 -2.88 -7.58 7.66
C LEU A 90 -2.41 -6.76 8.87
N ALA A 91 -1.53 -5.78 8.69
CA ALA A 91 -1.11 -4.93 9.82
C ALA A 91 -2.27 -4.08 10.34
N SER A 92 -3.06 -3.48 9.45
CA SER A 92 -4.24 -2.71 9.85
C SER A 92 -5.27 -3.57 10.59
N SER A 93 -5.46 -4.84 10.21
CA SER A 93 -6.36 -5.75 10.94
C SER A 93 -5.94 -6.02 12.39
N ILE A 94 -4.65 -5.85 12.71
CA ILE A 94 -4.10 -6.05 14.05
C ILE A 94 -4.16 -4.74 14.85
N PHE A 95 -3.65 -3.65 14.28
CA PHE A 95 -3.44 -2.39 15.00
C PHE A 95 -4.60 -1.40 14.88
N ASP A 96 -5.44 -1.54 13.85
CA ASP A 96 -6.70 -0.82 13.65
C ASP A 96 -7.88 -1.81 13.48
N PRO A 97 -8.13 -2.72 14.44
CA PRO A 97 -8.97 -3.92 14.20
C PRO A 97 -10.44 -3.62 13.91
N GLN A 98 -10.92 -2.39 14.10
CA GLN A 98 -12.31 -1.98 13.86
C GLN A 98 -12.47 -1.16 12.57
N LEU A 99 -11.40 -0.98 11.80
CA LEU A 99 -11.39 -0.10 10.65
C LEU A 99 -11.52 -0.88 9.33
N ALA A 100 -12.50 -0.50 8.51
CA ALA A 100 -12.66 -1.01 7.16
C ALA A 100 -11.69 -0.32 6.19
N LEU A 101 -11.10 -1.07 5.26
CA LEU A 101 -10.14 -0.52 4.29
C LEU A 101 -10.72 -0.50 2.88
N VAL A 102 -10.40 0.59 2.19
CA VAL A 102 -10.55 0.76 0.74
C VAL A 102 -9.31 1.49 0.23
N GLY A 103 -8.93 1.24 -1.00
CA GLY A 103 -7.92 2.00 -1.72
C GLY A 103 -6.61 1.24 -1.94
N ALA A 104 -5.98 1.58 -3.05
CA ALA A 104 -4.76 0.94 -3.54
C ALA A 104 -3.47 1.38 -2.81
N SER A 105 -3.59 2.22 -1.78
CA SER A 105 -2.47 2.96 -1.21
C SER A 105 -1.46 2.07 -0.49
N GLY A 106 -1.87 0.91 0.04
CA GLY A 106 -0.93 -0.07 0.60
C GLY A 106 0.12 -0.51 -0.44
N GLY A 107 -0.31 -0.73 -1.68
CA GLY A 107 0.58 -1.02 -2.81
C GLY A 107 1.38 0.19 -3.26
N GLY A 108 0.78 1.39 -3.28
CA GLY A 108 1.48 2.64 -3.60
C GLY A 108 2.64 2.94 -2.63
N TYR A 109 2.40 2.78 -1.32
CA TYR A 109 3.44 2.87 -0.29
C TYR A 109 4.48 1.75 -0.43
N ALA A 110 4.09 0.55 -0.89
CA ALA A 110 5.05 -0.52 -1.20
C ALA A 110 6.01 -0.12 -2.33
N LEU A 111 5.51 0.50 -3.41
CA LEU A 111 6.35 1.00 -4.49
C LEU A 111 7.34 2.04 -3.97
N MET A 112 6.85 2.95 -3.12
CA MET A 112 7.67 3.98 -2.49
C MET A 112 8.77 3.40 -1.58
N GLY A 113 8.43 2.43 -0.74
CA GLY A 113 9.39 1.72 0.11
C GLY A 113 10.42 0.93 -0.70
N GLY A 114 9.98 0.26 -1.76
CA GLY A 114 10.88 -0.45 -2.68
C GLY A 114 11.82 0.50 -3.43
N TYR A 115 11.32 1.67 -3.85
CA TYR A 115 12.11 2.71 -4.48
C TYR A 115 13.15 3.29 -3.50
N PHE A 116 12.73 3.59 -2.27
CA PHE A 116 13.64 4.05 -1.20
C PHE A 116 14.74 3.03 -0.93
N MET A 117 14.39 1.75 -0.80
CA MET A 117 15.36 0.70 -0.54
C MET A 117 16.31 0.48 -1.73
N ASN A 118 15.81 0.57 -2.96
CA ASN A 118 16.62 0.53 -4.16
C ASN A 118 17.66 1.67 -4.18
N VAL A 119 17.25 2.89 -3.82
CA VAL A 119 18.15 4.04 -3.70
C VAL A 119 19.17 3.80 -2.60
N LEU A 120 18.75 3.37 -1.40
CA LEU A 120 19.64 3.17 -0.25
C LEU A 120 20.75 2.15 -0.53
N VAL A 121 20.40 1.02 -1.16
CA VAL A 121 21.36 -0.07 -1.44
C VAL A 121 22.32 0.30 -2.57
N ASN A 122 21.82 0.97 -3.59
CA ASN A 122 22.60 1.28 -4.79
C ASN A 122 23.18 2.69 -4.77
N PHE A 123 23.01 3.46 -3.68
CA PHE A 123 23.37 4.88 -3.61
C PHE A 123 24.81 5.17 -4.04
N ARG A 124 25.76 4.32 -3.59
CA ARG A 124 27.19 4.46 -3.92
C ARG A 124 27.53 4.20 -5.40
N GLN A 125 26.66 3.50 -6.12
CA GLN A 125 26.82 3.20 -7.54
C GLN A 125 26.10 4.23 -8.43
N MET A 126 25.21 5.03 -7.84
CA MET A 126 24.53 6.11 -8.55
C MET A 126 25.43 7.36 -8.61
N VAL A 127 25.28 8.15 -9.67
CA VAL A 127 25.81 9.51 -9.67
C VAL A 127 25.18 10.25 -8.47
N PRO A 128 25.97 10.85 -7.56
CA PRO A 128 25.47 11.38 -6.29
C PRO A 128 24.27 12.32 -6.44
N LEU A 129 24.31 13.19 -7.47
CA LEU A 129 23.25 14.12 -7.78
C LEU A 129 21.91 13.41 -8.07
N PHE A 130 21.92 12.33 -8.87
CA PHE A 130 20.71 11.56 -9.15
C PHE A 130 20.19 10.81 -7.93
N GLY A 131 21.08 10.30 -7.07
CA GLY A 131 20.69 9.67 -5.81
C GLY A 131 19.96 10.64 -4.89
N VAL A 132 20.50 11.86 -4.74
CA VAL A 132 19.89 12.94 -3.93
C VAL A 132 18.54 13.37 -4.52
N PHE A 133 18.45 13.60 -5.83
CA PHE A 133 17.18 13.97 -6.46
C PHE A 133 16.10 12.90 -6.29
N ARG A 134 16.45 11.62 -6.46
CA ARG A 134 15.52 10.51 -6.23
C ARG A 134 15.03 10.44 -4.79
N LEU A 135 15.94 10.63 -3.83
CA LEU A 135 15.58 10.63 -2.41
C LEU A 135 14.68 11.83 -2.07
N ALA A 136 15.04 13.04 -2.52
CA ALA A 136 14.24 14.24 -2.33
C ALA A 136 12.85 14.09 -2.94
N PHE A 137 12.76 13.52 -4.15
CA PHE A 137 11.49 13.24 -4.81
C PHE A 137 10.58 12.34 -3.99
N ILE A 138 11.10 11.21 -3.47
CA ILE A 138 10.34 10.32 -2.59
C ILE A 138 9.89 11.05 -1.32
N LEU A 139 10.79 11.81 -0.67
CA LEU A 139 10.48 12.52 0.56
C LEU A 139 9.41 13.59 0.36
N ILE A 140 9.44 14.32 -0.76
CA ILE A 140 8.40 15.30 -1.12
C ILE A 140 7.06 14.60 -1.30
N ILE A 141 7.03 13.47 -2.02
CA ILE A 141 5.80 12.70 -2.21
C ILE A 141 5.25 12.19 -0.86
N VAL A 142 6.09 11.56 -0.03
CA VAL A 142 5.69 11.09 1.32
C VAL A 142 5.16 12.26 2.15
N GLY A 143 5.91 13.35 2.21
CA GLY A 143 5.58 14.50 3.03
C GLY A 143 4.28 15.16 2.59
N THR A 144 4.03 15.22 1.28
CA THR A 144 2.79 15.77 0.72
C THR A 144 1.60 14.86 1.02
N ASP A 145 1.74 13.54 0.82
CA ASP A 145 0.65 12.58 1.06
C ASP A 145 0.30 12.48 2.55
N VAL A 146 1.29 12.32 3.42
CA VAL A 146 1.11 12.29 4.88
C VAL A 146 0.62 13.64 5.38
N GLY A 147 1.18 14.75 4.90
CA GLY A 147 0.75 16.10 5.26
C GLY A 147 -0.71 16.35 4.90
N PHE A 148 -1.13 15.91 3.71
CA PHE A 148 -2.53 15.99 3.28
C PHE A 148 -3.46 15.11 4.12
N ALA A 149 -3.03 13.91 4.48
CA ALA A 149 -3.79 13.01 5.37
C ALA A 149 -3.94 13.61 6.79
N LEU A 150 -2.89 14.20 7.34
CA LEU A 150 -2.92 14.89 8.65
C LEU A 150 -3.80 16.15 8.59
N TYR A 151 -3.67 16.97 7.55
CA TYR A 151 -4.51 18.14 7.33
C TYR A 151 -6.00 17.75 7.35
N ARG A 152 -6.38 16.71 6.60
CA ARG A 152 -7.76 16.20 6.60
C ARG A 152 -8.20 15.65 7.95
N ARG A 153 -7.30 15.01 8.69
CA ARG A 153 -7.62 14.38 9.97
C ARG A 153 -7.89 15.40 11.08
N PHE A 154 -7.12 16.49 11.10
CA PHE A 154 -7.11 17.43 12.23
C PHE A 154 -7.74 18.79 11.93
N LEU A 155 -7.77 19.22 10.66
CA LEU A 155 -8.19 20.59 10.30
C LEU A 155 -9.48 20.65 9.48
N VAL A 156 -10.01 19.50 9.05
CA VAL A 156 -11.29 19.44 8.32
C VAL A 156 -12.35 18.84 9.24
N GLU A 157 -13.20 19.71 9.81
CA GLU A 157 -14.36 19.30 10.59
C GLU A 157 -15.33 18.49 9.74
N GLY A 158 -15.82 17.37 10.27
CA GLY A 158 -16.73 16.48 9.55
C GLY A 158 -16.07 15.48 8.58
N ALA A 159 -14.74 15.34 8.59
CA ALA A 159 -14.06 14.27 7.85
C ALA A 159 -14.47 12.87 8.40
N VAL A 160 -15.45 12.24 7.75
CA VAL A 160 -16.00 10.92 8.14
C VAL A 160 -15.01 9.78 7.88
N LEU A 161 -14.14 9.93 6.88
CA LEU A 161 -13.25 8.86 6.43
C LEU A 161 -11.94 8.83 7.22
N ARG A 162 -11.71 7.73 7.94
CA ARG A 162 -10.45 7.46 8.63
C ARG A 162 -9.50 6.71 7.72
N VAL A 163 -8.35 7.31 7.43
CA VAL A 163 -7.24 6.66 6.72
C VAL A 163 -6.47 5.81 7.73
N SER A 164 -6.20 4.54 7.41
CA SER A 164 -5.28 3.73 8.22
C SER A 164 -3.84 4.08 7.88
N PHE A 165 -3.19 4.85 8.76
CA PHE A 165 -1.75 5.09 8.69
C PHE A 165 -0.95 3.79 8.88
N VAL A 166 -1.49 2.82 9.63
CA VAL A 166 -0.87 1.51 9.80
C VAL A 166 -0.75 0.80 8.45
N ALA A 167 -1.81 0.80 7.63
CA ALA A 167 -1.79 0.17 6.32
C ALA A 167 -0.71 0.77 5.40
N HIS A 168 -0.53 2.10 5.46
CA HIS A 168 0.51 2.80 4.70
C HIS A 168 1.91 2.46 5.17
N ILE A 169 2.16 2.53 6.48
CA ILE A 169 3.48 2.23 7.07
C ILE A 169 3.86 0.78 6.78
N ALA A 170 2.96 -0.17 7.04
CA ALA A 170 3.21 -1.59 6.80
C ALA A 170 3.38 -1.89 5.30
N GLY A 171 2.61 -1.23 4.43
CA GLY A 171 2.80 -1.30 2.97
C GLY A 171 4.20 -0.83 2.57
N GLY A 172 4.66 0.30 3.13
CA GLY A 172 6.01 0.82 2.91
C GLY A 172 7.11 -0.12 3.38
N LEU A 173 6.98 -0.69 4.58
CA LEU A 173 7.94 -1.67 5.11
C LEU A 173 7.97 -2.96 4.29
N ALA A 174 6.81 -3.47 3.87
CA ALA A 174 6.72 -4.59 2.94
C ALA A 174 7.40 -4.28 1.60
N GLY A 175 7.23 -3.05 1.11
CA GLY A 175 7.93 -2.52 -0.05
C GLY A 175 9.45 -2.51 0.12
N MET A 176 9.95 -2.07 1.27
CA MET A 176 11.39 -2.06 1.57
C MET A 176 11.97 -3.49 1.59
N THR A 177 11.29 -4.43 2.25
CA THR A 177 11.78 -5.81 2.37
C THR A 177 11.67 -6.58 1.05
N ILE A 178 10.49 -6.62 0.43
CA ILE A 178 10.27 -7.36 -0.82
C ILE A 178 10.91 -6.64 -2.00
N GLY A 179 10.91 -5.31 -2.03
CA GLY A 179 11.62 -4.52 -3.04
C GLY A 179 13.12 -4.76 -3.02
N TYR A 180 13.73 -4.88 -1.82
CA TYR A 180 15.15 -5.27 -1.71
C TYR A 180 15.45 -6.61 -2.39
N VAL A 181 14.58 -7.59 -2.20
CA VAL A 181 14.72 -8.94 -2.78
C VAL A 181 14.51 -8.88 -4.30
N VAL A 182 13.40 -8.28 -4.74
CA VAL A 182 12.88 -8.39 -6.10
C VAL A 182 13.59 -7.45 -7.07
N PHE A 183 13.92 -6.22 -6.67
CA PHE A 183 14.60 -5.24 -7.52
C PHE A 183 16.09 -5.53 -7.68
N ASN A 184 16.68 -6.29 -6.75
CA ASN A 184 18.08 -6.68 -6.84
C ASN A 184 18.29 -8.09 -7.45
N CYS A 185 17.24 -8.88 -7.65
CA CYS A 185 17.25 -10.32 -8.06
C CYS A 185 18.01 -10.68 -9.37
N TYR A 186 18.68 -9.73 -10.03
CA TYR A 186 19.58 -9.98 -11.15
C TYR A 186 21.00 -10.39 -10.74
N ASP A 187 21.36 -10.32 -9.45
CA ASP A 187 22.69 -10.71 -8.97
C ASP A 187 22.67 -12.08 -8.28
N GLN A 188 23.29 -13.09 -8.90
CA GLN A 188 23.48 -14.44 -8.31
C GLN A 188 24.16 -14.38 -6.93
N LYS A 189 24.87 -13.28 -6.60
CA LYS A 189 25.47 -13.06 -5.28
C LYS A 189 24.42 -12.84 -4.18
N LEU A 190 23.19 -12.40 -4.51
CA LEU A 190 22.13 -12.21 -3.51
C LEU A 190 21.63 -13.50 -2.88
N LEU A 191 21.64 -14.61 -3.61
CA LEU A 191 21.29 -15.91 -3.03
C LEU A 191 22.24 -16.30 -1.88
N LYS A 192 23.45 -15.75 -1.90
CA LYS A 192 24.47 -15.91 -0.85
C LYS A 192 24.42 -14.79 0.21
N ASP A 193 23.62 -13.74 0.00
CA ASP A 193 23.51 -12.63 0.94
C ASP A 193 22.52 -12.99 2.06
N PRO A 194 22.95 -13.07 3.34
CA PRO A 194 22.04 -13.40 4.44
C PRO A 194 20.90 -12.37 4.59
N ARG A 195 21.10 -11.12 4.16
CA ARG A 195 20.06 -10.07 4.23
C ARG A 195 18.90 -10.36 3.29
N PHE A 196 19.14 -11.04 2.17
CA PHE A 196 18.11 -11.47 1.23
C PHE A 196 17.13 -12.43 1.92
N TRP A 197 17.66 -13.49 2.54
CA TRP A 197 16.85 -14.47 3.25
C TRP A 197 16.18 -13.89 4.50
N ALA A 198 16.89 -13.04 5.25
CA ALA A 198 16.32 -12.33 6.39
C ALA A 198 15.09 -11.48 5.99
N SER A 199 15.14 -10.80 4.84
CA SER A 199 14.02 -9.98 4.35
C SER A 199 12.80 -10.82 3.99
N ILE A 200 13.00 -11.94 3.28
CA ILE A 200 11.94 -12.88 2.92
C ILE A 200 11.33 -13.50 4.18
N LEU A 201 12.17 -14.02 5.09
CA LEU A 201 11.73 -14.67 6.31
C LEU A 201 10.99 -13.70 7.24
N ALA A 202 11.47 -12.45 7.37
CA ALA A 202 10.80 -11.43 8.16
C ALA A 202 9.40 -11.11 7.61
N TYR A 203 9.28 -10.87 6.31
CA TYR A 203 7.97 -10.61 5.69
C TYR A 203 7.03 -11.82 5.86
N PHE A 204 7.52 -13.03 5.57
CA PHE A 204 6.73 -14.25 5.71
C PHE A 204 6.28 -14.50 7.16
N ALA A 205 7.18 -14.30 8.14
CA ALA A 205 6.85 -14.43 9.55
C ALA A 205 5.78 -13.42 9.98
N CYS A 206 5.86 -12.16 9.52
CA CYS A 206 4.83 -11.16 9.77
C CYS A 206 3.48 -11.57 9.18
N VAL A 207 3.46 -12.10 7.95
CA VAL A 207 2.23 -12.58 7.30
C VAL A 207 1.63 -13.76 8.07
N VAL A 208 2.44 -14.78 8.40
CA VAL A 208 1.98 -15.96 9.16
C VAL A 208 1.44 -15.55 10.53
N PHE A 209 2.18 -14.71 11.25
CA PHE A 209 1.73 -14.17 12.54
C PHE A 209 0.38 -13.45 12.40
N ALA A 210 0.23 -12.59 11.39
CA ALA A 210 -1.00 -11.84 11.20
C ALA A 210 -2.19 -12.71 10.80
N VAL A 211 -1.96 -13.75 10.00
CA VAL A 211 -2.99 -14.75 9.68
C VAL A 211 -3.44 -15.50 10.93
N ILE A 212 -2.50 -15.98 11.74
CA ILE A 212 -2.80 -16.65 13.02
C ILE A 212 -3.57 -15.70 13.95
N PHE A 213 -3.13 -14.44 14.06
CA PHE A 213 -3.82 -13.43 14.86
C PHE A 213 -5.27 -13.24 14.40
N ASN A 214 -5.51 -13.12 13.08
CA ASN A 214 -6.86 -12.93 12.55
C ASN A 214 -7.79 -14.11 12.80
N ILE A 215 -7.25 -15.33 12.78
CA ILE A 215 -8.03 -16.56 13.00
C ILE A 215 -8.35 -16.74 14.49
N PHE A 216 -7.39 -16.53 15.38
CA PHE A 216 -7.51 -16.98 16.76
C PHE A 216 -7.62 -15.86 17.80
N LEU A 217 -7.13 -14.66 17.51
CA LEU A 217 -6.90 -13.61 18.51
C LEU A 217 -7.62 -12.28 18.20
N SER A 218 -8.11 -12.09 16.98
CA SER A 218 -8.65 -10.79 16.56
C SER A 218 -9.88 -10.39 17.40
N PRO A 219 -9.90 -9.17 17.97
CA PRO A 219 -11.02 -8.65 18.74
C PRO A 219 -12.14 -8.08 17.85
N ALA A 220 -11.97 -8.12 16.52
CA ALA A 220 -12.98 -7.69 15.57
C ALA A 220 -14.19 -8.64 15.60
N SER A 221 -15.38 -8.09 15.82
CA SER A 221 -16.67 -8.78 15.78
C SER A 221 -17.40 -8.50 14.48
#